data_AF-A0A376W8A8-F1
#
_entry.id   AF-A0A376W8A8-F1
#
_cell.length_a   1.000
_cell.length_b   1.000
_cell.length_c   1.000
_cell.angle_alpha   90.00
_cell.angle_beta   90.00
_cell.angle_gamma   90.00
#
_symmetry.space_group_name_H-M   'P 1'
#
loop_
_entity.id
_entity.type
_entity.pdbx_description
1 polymer ?
#
loop_
_entity_poly.entity_id
_entity_poly.type
_entity_poly.pdbx_seq_one_letter_code
_entity_poly.pdbx_strand_id
1 'polypeptide(L)' 'MSITLSDSAAARVNTFWLTAVKGLGLRLGVRTSGCSGMAYVLELLTNRRRKTSCLKTKA' A
#
# COMPACT_ATOMS: atom_id res chain seq x y z
N MET A 1 7.76 13.14 9.09
CA MET A 1 7.46 12.91 7.67
C MET A 1 6.35 11.89 7.57
N SER A 2 5.24 12.20 6.88
CA SER A 2 4.06 11.33 6.77
C SER A 2 3.94 10.77 5.36
N ILE A 3 3.55 9.50 5.25
CA ILE A 3 3.17 8.88 3.98
C ILE A 3 1.69 9.19 3.76
N THR A 4 1.33 9.77 2.61
CA THR A 4 -0.03 10.13 2.23
C THR A 4 -0.36 9.62 0.83
N LEU A 5 -1.65 9.52 0.51
CA LEU A 5 -2.14 9.22 -0.83
C LEU A 5 -2.76 10.49 -1.41
N SER A 6 -2.66 10.66 -2.74
CA SER A 6 -3.48 11.65 -3.45
C SER A 6 -4.90 11.13 -3.62
N ASP A 7 -5.85 12.02 -3.84
CA ASP A 7 -7.27 11.70 -4.04
C ASP A 7 -7.46 10.72 -5.21
N SER A 8 -6.71 10.92 -6.31
CA SER A 8 -6.71 10.04 -7.48
C SER A 8 -6.20 8.64 -7.16
N ALA A 9 -5.15 8.51 -6.33
CA ALA A 9 -4.62 7.23 -5.90
C ALA A 9 -5.60 6.52 -4.94
N ALA A 10 -6.20 7.26 -4.01
CA ALA A 10 -7.22 6.75 -3.10
C ALA A 10 -8.45 6.21 -3.85
N ALA A 11 -8.96 6.96 -4.83
CA ALA A 11 -10.05 6.52 -5.70
C ALA A 11 -9.69 5.23 -6.44
N ARG A 12 -8.49 5.15 -7.04
CA ARG A 12 -8.05 3.97 -7.77
C ARG A 12 -7.90 2.75 -6.86
N VAL A 13 -7.31 2.92 -5.67
CA VAL A 13 -7.22 1.86 -4.66
C VAL A 13 -8.63 1.39 -4.23
N ASN A 14 -9.58 2.30 -4.00
CA ASN A 14 -10.98 1.98 -3.70
C ASN A 14 -11.67 1.14 -4.80
N THR A 15 -11.39 1.40 -6.08
CA THR A 15 -11.93 0.56 -7.16
C THR A 15 -11.40 -0.89 -7.12
N PHE A 16 -10.15 -1.09 -6.69
CA PHE A 16 -9.57 -2.43 -6.50
C PHE A 16 -10.12 -3.14 -5.26
N TRP A 17 -10.54 -2.40 -4.22
CA TRP A 17 -11.20 -2.97 -3.05
C TRP A 17 -12.58 -3.56 -3.35
N LEU A 18 -13.36 -2.91 -4.21
CA LEU A 18 -14.71 -3.36 -4.57
C LEU A 18 -14.70 -4.65 -5.38
N THR A 19 -13.60 -4.92 -6.09
CA THR A 19 -13.44 -6.09 -6.96
C THR A 19 -12.68 -7.24 -6.30
N ALA A 20 -12.05 -7.02 -5.14
CA ALA A 20 -11.26 -8.03 -4.42
C ALA A 20 -11.92 -8.47 -3.10
N VAL A 21 -11.66 -9.72 -2.71
CA VAL A 21 -12.06 -10.30 -1.40
C VAL A 21 -11.65 -9.36 -0.26
N LYS A 22 -12.57 -9.08 0.67
CA LYS A 22 -12.38 -8.26 1.89
C LYS A 22 -10.91 -8.20 2.32
N GLY A 23 -10.26 -7.06 2.15
CA GLY A 23 -8.96 -6.85 2.77
C GLY A 23 -8.91 -5.55 3.57
N LEU A 24 -7.79 -5.41 4.25
CA LEU A 24 -7.60 -4.50 5.37
C LEU A 24 -6.86 -3.21 5.00
N GLY A 25 -6.06 -3.22 3.93
CA GLY A 25 -5.30 -2.05 3.51
C GLY A 25 -4.32 -2.32 2.36
N LEU A 26 -3.61 -1.27 1.95
CA LEU A 26 -2.52 -1.34 0.97
C LEU A 26 -1.19 -1.42 1.71
N ARG A 27 -0.28 -2.29 1.26
CA ARG A 27 1.08 -2.40 1.79
C ARG A 27 2.06 -1.77 0.81
N LEU A 28 2.90 -0.87 1.31
CA LEU A 28 4.06 -0.35 0.62
C LEU A 28 5.31 -1.08 1.12
N GLY A 29 6.05 -1.69 0.22
CA GLY A 29 7.34 -2.33 0.47
C GLY A 29 8.44 -1.74 -0.41
N VAL A 30 9.68 -2.08 -0.08
CA VAL A 30 10.84 -1.80 -0.91
C VAL A 30 11.61 -3.10 -1.09
N ARG A 31 12.05 -3.37 -2.31
CA ARG A 31 12.96 -4.47 -2.64
C ARG A 31 14.17 -3.96 -3.39
N THR A 32 15.28 -4.68 -3.31
CA THR A 32 16.45 -4.41 -4.14
C THR A 32 16.14 -4.71 -5.61
N SER A 33 16.72 -3.91 -6.50
CA SER A 33 16.57 -4.05 -7.95
C SER A 33 17.85 -3.59 -8.63
N GLY A 34 18.57 -4.52 -9.27
CA GLY A 34 19.86 -4.25 -9.92
C GLY A 34 21.06 -4.20 -8.97
N CYS A 35 22.15 -3.57 -9.40
CA CYS A 35 23.41 -3.52 -8.66
C CYS A 35 23.37 -2.62 -7.42
N SER A 36 22.56 -1.56 -7.45
CA SER A 36 22.43 -0.58 -6.36
C SER A 36 21.03 0.05 -6.25
N GLY A 37 20.07 -0.43 -7.04
CA GLY A 37 18.73 0.15 -7.10
C GLY A 37 17.78 -0.43 -6.05
N MET A 38 16.72 0.34 -5.78
CA MET A 38 15.58 -0.06 -4.94
C MET A 38 14.29 0.19 -5.72
N ALA A 39 13.32 -0.68 -5.55
CA ALA A 39 12.00 -0.59 -6.17
C ALA A 39 10.91 -0.65 -5.12
N TYR A 40 9.91 0.23 -5.25
CA TYR A 40 8.70 0.17 -4.45
C TYR A 40 7.80 -0.97 -4.93
N VAL A 41 7.12 -1.62 -3.98
CA VAL A 41 6.14 -2.67 -4.26
C VAL A 41 4.85 -2.33 -3.54
N LEU A 42 3.74 -2.43 -4.27
CA LEU A 42 2.39 -2.22 -3.75
C LEU A 42 1.65 -3.55 -3.75
N GLU A 43 1.10 -3.92 -2.58
CA GLU A 43 0.35 -5.17 -2.41
C GLU A 43 -0.97 -4.90 -1.68
N LEU A 44 -2.06 -5.53 -2.14
CA LEU A 44 -3.31 -5.58 -1.39
C LEU A 44 -3.13 -6.50 -0.19
N LEU A 45 -3.44 -6.00 1.00
CA LEU A 45 -3.23 -6.72 2.26
C LEU A 45 -4.56 -7.19 2.84
N THR A 46 -4.71 -8.50 3.00
CA THR A 46 -5.88 -9.10 3.67
C THR A 46 -5.68 -9.31 5.18
N ASN A 47 -4.43 -9.43 5.67
CA ASN A 47 -4.13 -9.63 7.09
C ASN A 47 -3.02 -8.67 7.58
N ARG A 48 -3.20 -8.05 8.75
CA ARG A 48 -2.26 -7.12 9.36
C ARG A 48 -1.09 -7.86 10.00
N ARG A 49 0.14 -7.54 9.62
CA ARG A 49 1.36 -8.07 10.24
C ARG A 49 1.82 -7.19 11.41
N ARG A 50 2.29 -7.81 12.50
CA ARG A 50 2.77 -7.08 13.70
C ARG A 50 3.96 -6.16 13.45
N LYS A 51 4.84 -6.50 12.50
CA LYS A 51 6.05 -5.72 12.21
C LYS A 51 5.86 -4.60 11.19
N THR A 52 4.64 -4.42 10.65
CA THR A 52 4.35 -3.34 9.68
C THR A 52 3.72 -2.16 10.38
N SER A 53 4.28 -0.95 10.18
CA SER A 53 3.62 0.29 10.58
C SER A 53 2.35 0.48 9.75
N CYS A 54 1.24 0.77 10.42
CA CYS A 54 -0.03 1.04 9.77
C CYS A 54 -0.27 2.54 9.83
N LEU A 55 -0.28 3.19 8.67
CA LEU A 55 -0.62 4.60 8.54
C LEU A 55 -2.08 4.71 8.10
N LYS A 56 -2.83 5.58 8.77
CA LYS A 56 -4.14 6.02 8.30
C LYS A 56 -3.95 7.34 7.59
N THR A 57 -4.30 7.39 6.32
CA THR A 57 -4.28 8.62 5.53
C THR A 57 -5.70 9.18 5.45
N LYS A 58 -5.87 10.48 5.65
CA LYS A 58 -7.09 11.16 5.17
C LYS A 58 -6.96 11.20 3.66
N ALA A 59 -7.73 10.36 2.98
CA ALA A 59 -8.10 10.63 1.60
C ALA A 59 -9.18 11.73 1.60
#